data_AF-A0A8H6WIK9-F1
#
_entry.id   AF-A0A8H6WIK9-F1
#
_cell.length_a   1.000
_cell.length_b   1.000
_cell.length_c   1.000
_cell.angle_alpha   90.00
_cell.angle_beta   90.00
_cell.angle_gamma   90.00
#
_symmetry.space_group_name_H-M   'P 1'
#
loop_
_entity.id
_entity.type
_entity.pdbx_description
1 polymer ?
#
loop_
_entity_poly.entity_id
_entity_poly.type
_entity_poly.pdbx_seq_one_letter_code
_entity_poly.pdbx_strand_id
1 'polypeptide(L)'
;MASPHPIVQYTSTASWAMIEDKFSPFAKETLANLVSFFEEEIVPARRLAHAQLPADPVQRWQTVIPVIEELKVKAKKRGLWNLFLSKAHYPEHGVPLTNLEYAVMAELLGRGGHIAPQVVNCSAPDTGNMEVLARYGSPEQQKKWLIPLLNGEIRSAFAMTEKGVASSDARNIRTSIRREGDEIVINGHKWWISGAGDPRTKLHIVMGKSDPGNKNAYNQQSVVLVPADAPGVTVVRPMHVMGYDDAPEGHCEIVYNNVRVPLSNLVLGWGKGFEIIQGRLGPGRIHHCMRSIGAASEALDTMLRRVTDPNRKTFGKFLYEHGAVVEEIAKSRADIESARMLVLSAALQIDKYQAKGALKEIGIAKFVVPSLALTVVDRAMQSFGAEGLSQDQDLASMWANLRTLRIADGPDAVHLQQIGQRELKRAPALHKQAEARAKKEDALFSKAGLNKSHLATPTQSNLSPEKLRALVSIYHQAHTFVTRDNLDEKIDEAFLRPSQSALQRGLSFTDLRSLLKTRRTSSEVTEWHAGDKALGWGRRAPLRDAKVVEAMYGVEVLDENTVLPALGILEDYQEAENEAREYEKSDF
;
A
#
# COMPACT_ATOMS: atom_id res chain seq x y z
N MET A 1 32.57 -27.63 -9.62
CA MET A 1 31.57 -26.82 -8.88
C MET A 1 30.22 -27.47 -9.11
N ALA A 2 29.39 -27.63 -8.09
CA ALA A 2 28.03 -28.13 -8.27
C ALA A 2 27.25 -27.14 -9.16
N SER A 3 26.38 -27.64 -10.04
CA SER A 3 25.47 -26.77 -10.81
C SER A 3 24.62 -25.94 -9.85
N PRO A 4 24.41 -24.63 -10.13
CA PRO A 4 23.61 -23.79 -9.26
C PRO A 4 22.16 -24.31 -9.22
N HIS A 5 21.47 -24.08 -8.10
CA HIS A 5 20.07 -24.46 -7.93
C HIS A 5 19.21 -23.83 -9.04
N PRO A 6 18.25 -24.54 -9.67
CA PRO A 6 17.52 -24.03 -10.85
C PRO A 6 16.74 -22.73 -10.61
N ILE A 7 16.43 -22.41 -9.36
CA ILE A 7 15.76 -21.15 -8.99
C ILE A 7 16.53 -19.88 -9.41
N VAL A 8 17.85 -19.95 -9.59
CA VAL A 8 18.67 -18.79 -10.00
C VAL A 8 18.32 -18.25 -11.39
N GLN A 9 17.48 -18.97 -12.15
CA GLN A 9 16.88 -18.48 -13.40
C GLN A 9 15.76 -17.45 -13.15
N TYR A 10 15.11 -17.50 -11.98
CA TYR A 10 13.95 -16.67 -11.62
C TYR A 10 14.25 -15.66 -10.52
N THR A 11 15.26 -15.94 -9.69
CA THR A 11 15.72 -15.05 -8.63
C THR A 11 17.17 -14.68 -8.86
N SER A 12 17.59 -13.50 -8.40
CA SER A 12 18.99 -13.08 -8.57
C SER A 12 19.92 -14.01 -7.80
N THR A 13 21.11 -14.28 -8.36
CA THR A 13 22.14 -15.11 -7.72
C THR A 13 22.53 -14.57 -6.34
N ALA A 14 22.55 -13.24 -6.18
CA ALA A 14 22.78 -12.58 -4.89
C ALA A 14 21.65 -12.86 -3.89
N SER A 15 20.38 -12.78 -4.30
CA SER A 15 19.24 -13.11 -3.43
C SER A 15 19.28 -14.56 -2.98
N TRP A 16 19.56 -15.49 -3.91
CA TRP A 16 19.67 -16.91 -3.58
C TRP A 16 20.84 -17.18 -2.63
N ALA A 17 22.03 -16.65 -2.91
CA ALA A 17 23.21 -16.83 -2.07
C ALA A 17 23.00 -16.33 -0.62
N MET A 18 22.15 -15.32 -0.41
CA MET A 18 21.82 -14.80 0.92
C MET A 18 21.00 -15.78 1.79
N ILE A 19 20.20 -16.63 1.15
CA ILE A 19 19.20 -17.47 1.85
C ILE A 19 19.40 -18.96 1.65
N GLU A 20 20.24 -19.39 0.70
CA GLU A 20 20.45 -20.79 0.36
C GLU A 20 20.88 -21.65 1.56
N ASP A 21 21.67 -21.09 2.48
CA ASP A 21 22.12 -21.76 3.71
C ASP A 21 20.98 -21.98 4.73
N LYS A 22 19.84 -21.30 4.56
CA LYS A 22 18.65 -21.37 5.43
C LYS A 22 17.60 -22.34 4.92
N PHE A 23 17.76 -22.84 3.70
CA PHE A 23 16.86 -23.82 3.11
C PHE A 23 17.26 -25.23 3.55
N SER A 24 16.27 -25.95 4.06
CA SER A 24 16.38 -27.39 4.32
C SER A 24 16.59 -28.18 3.03
N PRO A 25 17.19 -29.39 3.10
CA PRO A 25 17.29 -30.27 1.92
C PRO A 25 15.93 -30.54 1.27
N PHE A 26 14.89 -30.77 2.08
CA PHE A 26 13.52 -30.96 1.63
C PHE A 26 13.00 -29.74 0.83
N ALA A 27 13.22 -28.52 1.33
CA ALA A 27 12.77 -27.32 0.64
C ALA A 27 13.53 -27.08 -0.67
N LYS A 28 14.84 -27.36 -0.72
CA LYS A 28 15.62 -27.27 -1.98
C LYS A 28 15.09 -28.24 -3.02
N GLU A 29 14.87 -29.50 -2.65
CA GLU A 29 14.32 -30.51 -3.55
C GLU A 29 12.90 -30.13 -4.03
N THR A 30 12.05 -29.68 -3.10
CA THR A 30 10.69 -29.23 -3.41
C THR A 30 10.71 -28.03 -4.34
N LEU A 31 11.60 -27.05 -4.12
CA LEU A 31 11.74 -25.87 -4.97
C LEU A 31 12.25 -26.23 -6.36
N ALA A 32 13.23 -27.13 -6.48
CA ALA A 32 13.72 -27.61 -7.77
C ALA A 32 12.61 -28.34 -8.56
N ASN A 33 11.85 -29.21 -7.89
CA ASN A 33 10.70 -29.89 -8.50
C ASN A 33 9.59 -28.90 -8.90
N LEU A 34 9.33 -27.89 -8.07
CA LEU A 34 8.38 -26.82 -8.40
C LEU A 34 8.84 -26.00 -9.60
N VAL A 35 10.13 -25.69 -9.74
CA VAL A 35 10.68 -25.01 -10.93
C VAL A 35 10.45 -25.84 -12.19
N SER A 36 10.79 -27.14 -12.17
CA SER A 36 10.53 -28.03 -13.31
C SER A 36 9.04 -28.10 -13.64
N PHE A 37 8.18 -28.30 -12.64
CA PHE A 37 6.73 -28.36 -12.86
C PHE A 37 6.14 -27.03 -13.37
N PHE A 38 6.68 -25.90 -12.89
CA PHE A 38 6.26 -24.58 -13.33
C PHE A 38 6.52 -24.38 -14.83
N GLU A 39 7.73 -24.70 -15.30
CA GLU A 39 8.13 -24.53 -16.70
C GLU A 39 7.52 -25.55 -17.64
N GLU A 40 7.51 -26.83 -17.25
CA GLU A 40 7.08 -27.91 -18.13
C GLU A 40 5.55 -28.01 -18.27
N GLU A 41 4.81 -27.62 -17.23
CA GLU A 41 3.39 -27.94 -17.12
C GLU A 41 2.52 -26.70 -16.90
N ILE A 42 2.89 -25.80 -15.97
CA ILE A 42 2.05 -24.64 -15.63
C ILE A 42 2.13 -23.54 -16.70
N VAL A 43 3.33 -23.09 -17.06
CA VAL A 43 3.53 -22.00 -18.03
C VAL A 43 2.88 -22.31 -19.39
N PRO A 44 3.09 -23.50 -19.99
CA PRO A 44 2.47 -23.84 -21.27
C PRO A 44 0.94 -23.91 -21.22
N ALA A 45 0.36 -24.26 -20.06
CA ALA A 45 -1.08 -24.41 -19.89
C ALA A 45 -1.84 -23.08 -19.75
N ARG A 46 -1.16 -21.94 -19.51
CA ARG A 46 -1.82 -20.64 -19.24
C ARG A 46 -2.81 -20.22 -20.32
N ARG A 47 -2.37 -20.22 -21.60
CA ARG A 47 -3.23 -19.81 -22.73
C ARG A 47 -4.38 -20.79 -22.95
N LEU A 48 -4.14 -22.08 -22.72
CA LEU A 48 -5.18 -23.10 -22.77
C LEU A 48 -6.24 -22.89 -21.68
N ALA A 49 -5.82 -22.62 -20.44
CA ALA A 49 -6.73 -22.34 -19.34
C ALA A 49 -7.63 -21.13 -19.62
N HIS A 50 -7.05 -20.05 -20.18
CA HIS A 50 -7.81 -18.88 -20.62
C HIS A 50 -8.83 -19.24 -21.71
N ALA A 51 -8.42 -20.02 -22.72
CA ALA A 51 -9.29 -20.42 -23.82
C ALA A 51 -10.39 -21.44 -23.42
N GLN A 52 -10.18 -22.21 -22.36
CA GLN A 52 -11.16 -23.16 -21.82
C GLN A 52 -12.29 -22.49 -21.03
N LEU A 53 -12.16 -21.20 -20.70
CA LEU A 53 -13.25 -20.43 -20.12
C LEU A 53 -14.18 -19.92 -21.25
N PRO A 54 -15.46 -20.31 -21.28
CA PRO A 54 -16.36 -19.91 -22.36
C PRO A 54 -16.64 -18.40 -22.34
N ALA A 55 -16.93 -17.82 -23.51
CA ALA A 55 -17.34 -16.43 -23.61
C ALA A 55 -18.79 -16.18 -23.14
N ASP A 56 -19.61 -17.24 -23.09
CA ASP A 56 -21.00 -17.16 -22.64
C ASP A 56 -21.08 -16.63 -21.19
N PRO A 57 -21.87 -15.57 -20.93
CA PRO A 57 -21.88 -14.87 -19.66
C PRO A 57 -22.46 -15.69 -18.50
N VAL A 58 -23.12 -16.83 -18.76
CA VAL A 58 -23.65 -17.72 -17.71
C VAL A 58 -22.73 -18.91 -17.52
N GLN A 59 -22.38 -19.61 -18.60
CA GLN A 59 -21.55 -20.81 -18.55
C GLN A 59 -20.16 -20.54 -17.99
N ARG A 60 -19.58 -19.34 -18.22
CA ARG A 60 -18.26 -18.99 -17.69
C ARG A 60 -18.19 -19.05 -16.17
N TRP A 61 -19.28 -18.76 -15.47
CA TRP A 61 -19.39 -18.84 -14.01
C TRP A 61 -19.73 -20.24 -13.49
N GLN A 62 -20.13 -21.15 -14.38
CA GLN A 62 -20.41 -22.55 -14.05
C GLN A 62 -19.26 -23.48 -14.46
N THR A 63 -18.19 -22.92 -15.03
CA THR A 63 -17.07 -23.67 -15.59
C THR A 63 -16.02 -23.97 -14.53
N VAL A 64 -15.64 -25.25 -14.43
CA VAL A 64 -14.40 -25.68 -13.80
C VAL A 64 -13.39 -25.92 -14.92
N ILE A 65 -12.31 -25.14 -14.95
CA ILE A 65 -11.34 -25.15 -16.05
C ILE A 65 -10.61 -26.51 -16.08
N PRO A 66 -10.78 -27.34 -17.12
CA PRO A 66 -10.30 -28.73 -17.12
C PRO A 66 -8.79 -28.88 -16.93
N VAL A 67 -7.98 -28.06 -17.63
CA VAL A 67 -6.51 -28.17 -17.54
C VAL A 67 -6.00 -27.88 -16.13
N ILE A 68 -6.69 -27.03 -15.36
CA ILE A 68 -6.32 -26.75 -13.97
C ILE A 68 -6.53 -27.99 -13.10
N GLU A 69 -7.61 -28.74 -13.28
CA GLU A 69 -7.88 -29.96 -12.51
C GLU A 69 -6.90 -31.09 -12.87
N GLU A 70 -6.55 -31.23 -14.15
CA GLU A 70 -5.50 -32.16 -14.59
C GLU A 70 -4.14 -31.83 -13.95
N LEU A 71 -3.77 -30.54 -13.93
CA LEU A 71 -2.55 -30.07 -13.31
C LEU A 71 -2.53 -30.27 -11.80
N LYS A 72 -3.67 -30.09 -11.10
CA LYS A 72 -3.77 -30.41 -9.66
C LYS A 72 -3.47 -31.88 -9.37
N VAL A 73 -3.95 -32.80 -10.21
CA VAL A 73 -3.63 -34.24 -10.07
C VAL A 73 -2.13 -34.48 -10.23
N LYS A 74 -1.47 -33.84 -11.21
CA LYS A 74 -0.02 -33.91 -11.39
C LYS A 74 0.75 -33.31 -10.21
N ALA A 75 0.33 -32.15 -9.72
CA ALA A 75 0.93 -31.47 -8.59
C ALA A 75 0.90 -32.34 -7.33
N LYS A 76 -0.25 -32.96 -7.01
CA LYS A 76 -0.37 -33.93 -5.91
C LYS A 76 0.57 -35.12 -6.06
N LYS A 77 0.66 -35.73 -7.26
CA LYS A 77 1.57 -36.85 -7.54
C LYS A 77 3.04 -36.47 -7.34
N ARG A 78 3.41 -35.22 -7.61
CA ARG A 78 4.76 -34.67 -7.40
C ARG A 78 5.00 -34.17 -5.96
N GLY A 79 4.02 -34.24 -5.06
CA GLY A 79 4.12 -33.71 -3.69
C GLY A 79 4.06 -32.17 -3.60
N LEU A 80 3.66 -31.49 -4.67
CA LEU A 80 3.59 -30.03 -4.76
C LEU A 80 2.20 -29.53 -4.35
N TRP A 81 1.83 -29.70 -3.07
CA TRP A 81 0.47 -29.44 -2.59
C TRP A 81 0.46 -28.82 -1.20
N ASN A 82 -0.42 -27.83 -0.97
CA ASN A 82 -0.56 -27.12 0.32
C ASN A 82 0.74 -26.48 0.82
N LEU A 83 1.62 -26.04 -0.09
CA LEU A 83 2.97 -25.55 0.22
C LEU A 83 3.01 -24.34 1.18
N PHE A 84 1.91 -23.60 1.28
CA PHE A 84 1.77 -22.44 2.15
C PHE A 84 1.65 -22.77 3.64
N LEU A 85 1.20 -23.99 3.98
CA LEU A 85 0.83 -24.35 5.35
C LEU A 85 2.04 -24.92 6.10
N SER A 86 2.74 -24.07 6.85
CA SER A 86 3.95 -24.47 7.57
C SER A 86 3.66 -25.44 8.73
N LYS A 87 4.33 -26.59 8.75
CA LYS A 87 4.26 -27.58 9.84
C LYS A 87 4.72 -27.02 11.19
N ALA A 88 5.58 -26.01 11.20
CA ALA A 88 6.01 -25.33 12.43
C ALA A 88 4.85 -24.59 13.12
N HIS A 89 3.86 -24.14 12.35
CA HIS A 89 2.69 -23.42 12.86
C HIS A 89 1.44 -24.30 12.90
N TYR A 90 1.37 -25.33 12.07
CA TYR A 90 0.23 -26.22 11.91
C TYR A 90 0.69 -27.69 11.91
N PRO A 91 1.05 -28.26 13.08
CA PRO A 91 1.72 -29.56 13.16
C PRO A 91 0.94 -30.75 12.55
N GLU A 92 -0.39 -30.70 12.59
CA GLU A 92 -1.27 -31.77 12.10
C GLU A 92 -1.39 -31.81 10.58
N HIS A 93 -1.43 -30.65 9.92
CA HIS A 93 -1.79 -30.53 8.50
C HIS A 93 -0.68 -29.94 7.62
N GLY A 94 0.35 -29.32 8.23
CA GLY A 94 1.35 -28.55 7.52
C GLY A 94 2.46 -29.39 6.88
N VAL A 95 3.07 -28.82 5.85
CA VAL A 95 4.26 -29.36 5.17
C VAL A 95 5.54 -28.83 5.84
N PRO A 96 6.67 -29.56 5.79
CA PRO A 96 7.91 -29.15 6.46
C PRO A 96 8.64 -28.03 5.69
N LEU A 97 7.94 -26.91 5.52
CA LEU A 97 8.44 -25.66 4.95
C LEU A 97 8.28 -24.53 5.97
N THR A 98 9.27 -23.65 6.00
CA THR A 98 9.24 -22.35 6.68
C THR A 98 8.56 -21.30 5.81
N ASN A 99 8.24 -20.13 6.39
CA ASN A 99 7.70 -19.00 5.64
C ASN A 99 8.74 -18.43 4.67
N LEU A 100 10.02 -18.43 5.05
CA LEU A 100 11.11 -18.04 4.16
C LEU A 100 11.22 -18.98 2.95
N GLU A 101 11.16 -20.29 3.16
CA GLU A 101 11.21 -21.27 2.08
C GLU A 101 10.00 -21.14 1.15
N TYR A 102 8.80 -20.98 1.72
CA TYR A 102 7.59 -20.74 0.95
C TYR A 102 7.62 -19.38 0.21
N ALA A 103 8.31 -18.36 0.73
CA ALA A 103 8.38 -17.04 0.08
C ALA A 103 8.90 -17.11 -1.35
N VAL A 104 9.96 -17.89 -1.56
CA VAL A 104 10.58 -18.08 -2.87
C VAL A 104 9.68 -18.91 -3.79
N MET A 105 8.99 -19.92 -3.25
CA MET A 105 8.02 -20.72 -4.00
C MET A 105 6.81 -19.87 -4.42
N ALA A 106 6.27 -19.05 -3.52
CA ALA A 106 5.15 -18.16 -3.77
C ALA A 106 5.50 -17.05 -4.78
N GLU A 107 6.74 -16.55 -4.76
CA GLU A 107 7.25 -15.65 -5.80
C GLU A 107 7.25 -16.32 -7.18
N LEU A 108 7.78 -17.55 -7.29
CA LEU A 108 7.74 -18.32 -8.54
C LEU A 108 6.30 -18.54 -9.02
N LEU A 109 5.40 -18.96 -8.13
CA LEU A 109 3.98 -19.13 -8.45
C LEU A 109 3.33 -17.81 -8.91
N GLY A 110 3.76 -16.67 -8.39
CA GLY A 110 3.29 -15.36 -8.83
C GLY A 110 3.57 -15.05 -10.30
N ARG A 111 4.64 -15.61 -10.87
CA ARG A 111 4.97 -15.45 -12.30
C ARG A 111 3.92 -16.11 -13.21
N GLY A 112 3.23 -17.14 -12.71
CA GLY A 112 2.20 -17.87 -13.46
C GLY A 112 0.80 -17.25 -13.38
N GLY A 113 0.63 -16.10 -12.74
CA GLY A 113 -0.69 -15.49 -12.56
C GLY A 113 -1.62 -16.32 -11.67
N HIS A 114 -2.93 -16.28 -11.93
CA HIS A 114 -3.94 -16.93 -11.07
C HIS A 114 -3.90 -18.46 -11.10
N ILE A 115 -3.51 -19.07 -12.22
CA ILE A 115 -3.49 -20.54 -12.38
C ILE A 115 -2.46 -21.21 -11.47
N ALA A 116 -1.25 -20.65 -11.37
CA ALA A 116 -0.14 -21.31 -10.70
C ALA A 116 -0.41 -21.58 -9.21
N PRO A 117 -0.84 -20.60 -8.38
CA PRO A 117 -1.21 -20.87 -6.99
C PRO A 117 -2.37 -21.85 -6.88
N GLN A 118 -3.34 -21.82 -7.79
CA GLN A 118 -4.52 -22.71 -7.73
C GLN A 118 -4.15 -24.18 -7.99
N VAL A 119 -3.23 -24.43 -8.92
CA VAL A 119 -2.74 -25.78 -9.28
C VAL A 119 -2.07 -26.50 -8.12
N VAL A 120 -1.44 -25.77 -7.19
CA VAL A 120 -0.76 -26.33 -6.00
C VAL A 120 -1.52 -26.07 -4.69
N ASN A 121 -2.80 -25.71 -4.78
CA ASN A 121 -3.71 -25.41 -3.65
C ASN A 121 -3.20 -24.29 -2.71
N CYS A 122 -2.58 -23.28 -3.30
CA CYS A 122 -1.99 -22.12 -2.62
C CYS A 122 -2.67 -20.78 -3.00
N SER A 123 -3.85 -20.80 -3.64
CA SER A 123 -4.56 -19.57 -4.02
C SER A 123 -5.36 -18.95 -2.87
N ALA A 124 -5.43 -17.63 -2.84
CA ALA A 124 -6.40 -16.90 -2.03
C ALA A 124 -7.80 -17.06 -2.65
N PRO A 125 -8.90 -16.96 -1.87
CA PRO A 125 -8.95 -16.73 -0.41
C PRO A 125 -8.78 -18.00 0.43
N ASP A 126 -8.66 -19.17 -0.20
CA ASP A 126 -8.71 -20.48 0.48
C ASP A 126 -7.56 -20.69 1.46
N THR A 127 -6.33 -20.29 1.12
CA THR A 127 -5.19 -20.40 2.05
C THR A 127 -5.45 -19.76 3.40
N GLY A 128 -5.92 -18.50 3.42
CA GLY A 128 -6.28 -17.82 4.66
C GLY A 128 -7.48 -18.45 5.37
N ASN A 129 -8.43 -19.03 4.64
CA ASN A 129 -9.59 -19.71 5.23
C ASN A 129 -9.20 -21.06 5.85
N MET A 130 -8.30 -21.81 5.19
CA MET A 130 -7.70 -23.03 5.73
C MET A 130 -6.90 -22.73 7.01
N GLU A 131 -6.12 -21.64 7.04
CA GLU A 131 -5.39 -21.22 8.25
C GLU A 131 -6.32 -20.87 9.41
N VAL A 132 -7.47 -20.24 9.15
CA VAL A 132 -8.49 -19.97 10.17
C VAL A 132 -9.05 -21.27 10.73
N LEU A 133 -9.46 -22.20 9.87
CA LEU A 133 -10.04 -23.47 10.29
C LEU A 133 -9.01 -24.33 11.03
N ALA A 134 -7.77 -24.38 10.57
CA ALA A 134 -6.69 -25.15 11.21
C ALA A 134 -6.32 -24.59 12.58
N ARG A 135 -6.42 -23.27 12.79
CA ARG A 135 -6.06 -22.63 14.06
C ARG A 135 -7.20 -22.55 15.06
N TYR A 136 -8.41 -22.30 14.58
CA TYR A 136 -9.55 -21.91 15.41
C TYR A 136 -10.79 -22.79 15.24
N GLY A 137 -10.78 -23.70 14.25
CA GLY A 137 -11.90 -24.59 14.00
C GLY A 137 -11.94 -25.74 14.99
N SER A 138 -13.15 -26.12 15.43
CA SER A 138 -13.35 -27.36 16.20
C SER A 138 -13.01 -28.60 15.36
N PRO A 139 -12.77 -29.77 15.96
CA PRO A 139 -12.53 -31.01 15.22
C PRO A 139 -13.62 -31.32 14.17
N GLU A 140 -14.89 -31.04 14.47
CA GLU A 140 -16.02 -31.24 13.56
C GLU A 140 -16.00 -30.23 12.41
N GLN A 141 -15.67 -28.97 12.71
CA GLN A 141 -15.52 -27.93 11.69
C GLN A 141 -14.34 -28.25 10.75
N GLN A 142 -13.22 -28.71 11.31
CA GLN A 142 -12.06 -29.12 10.52
C GLN A 142 -12.39 -30.31 9.63
N LYS A 143 -13.00 -31.37 10.18
CA LYS A 143 -13.43 -32.54 9.41
C LYS A 143 -14.38 -32.17 8.27
N LYS A 144 -15.36 -31.29 8.54
CA LYS A 144 -16.38 -30.91 7.55
C LYS A 144 -15.85 -29.97 6.47
N TRP A 145 -14.94 -29.06 6.82
CA TRP A 145 -14.57 -27.94 5.94
C TRP A 145 -13.07 -27.88 5.62
N LEU A 146 -12.20 -28.04 6.62
CA LEU A 146 -10.75 -27.95 6.41
C LEU A 146 -10.25 -29.11 5.56
N ILE A 147 -10.64 -30.34 5.86
CA ILE A 147 -10.14 -31.53 5.14
C ILE A 147 -10.52 -31.48 3.64
N PRO A 148 -11.77 -31.19 3.25
CA PRO A 148 -12.10 -31.02 1.83
C PRO A 148 -11.35 -29.86 1.14
N LEU A 149 -11.08 -28.75 1.84
CA LEU A 149 -10.27 -27.64 1.33
C LEU A 149 -8.81 -28.05 1.14
N LEU A 150 -8.21 -28.75 2.11
CA LEU A 150 -6.85 -29.29 2.02
C LEU A 150 -6.72 -30.33 0.90
N ASN A 151 -7.81 -31.04 0.58
CA ASN A 151 -7.87 -31.96 -0.55
C ASN A 151 -8.16 -31.24 -1.89
N GLY A 152 -8.53 -29.96 -1.88
CA GLY A 152 -8.92 -29.21 -3.08
C GLY A 152 -10.23 -29.68 -3.72
N GLU A 153 -11.11 -30.31 -2.94
CA GLU A 153 -12.42 -30.83 -3.38
C GLU A 153 -13.49 -29.74 -3.44
N ILE A 154 -13.38 -28.76 -2.54
CA ILE A 154 -14.25 -27.59 -2.46
C ILE A 154 -13.41 -26.30 -2.48
N ARG A 155 -14.07 -25.18 -2.72
CA ARG A 155 -13.55 -23.82 -2.53
C ARG A 155 -14.29 -23.14 -1.38
N SER A 156 -13.75 -22.03 -0.89
CA SER A 156 -14.36 -21.19 0.12
C SER A 156 -14.23 -19.70 -0.21
N ALA A 157 -15.03 -18.88 0.46
CA ALA A 157 -14.95 -17.43 0.36
C ALA A 157 -14.97 -16.79 1.76
N PHE A 158 -14.40 -15.59 1.86
CA PHE A 158 -14.40 -14.83 3.11
C PHE A 158 -15.25 -13.58 2.99
N ALA A 159 -16.27 -13.47 3.84
CA ALA A 159 -17.29 -12.43 3.77
C ALA A 159 -17.18 -11.44 4.92
N MET A 160 -16.38 -10.39 4.70
CA MET A 160 -16.17 -9.31 5.67
C MET A 160 -16.67 -7.96 5.15
N THR A 161 -16.20 -7.52 4.00
CA THR A 161 -16.49 -6.18 3.46
C THR A 161 -17.99 -6.01 3.18
N GLU A 162 -18.54 -4.89 3.63
CA GLU A 162 -19.96 -4.55 3.52
C GLU A 162 -20.21 -3.40 2.55
N LYS A 163 -21.33 -3.48 1.84
CA LYS A 163 -21.80 -2.40 0.98
C LYS A 163 -22.42 -1.31 1.86
N GLY A 164 -22.09 -0.05 1.59
CA GLY A 164 -22.64 1.09 2.32
C GLY A 164 -21.95 1.44 3.65
N VAL A 165 -20.86 0.75 4.04
CA VAL A 165 -20.03 1.13 5.19
C VAL A 165 -18.54 1.06 4.88
N ALA A 166 -17.77 1.97 5.47
CA ALA A 166 -16.31 2.00 5.36
C ALA A 166 -15.69 0.84 6.15
N SER A 167 -15.56 -0.30 5.48
CA SER A 167 -15.12 -1.58 6.06
C SER A 167 -13.60 -1.66 6.34
N SER A 168 -12.84 -0.66 5.93
CA SER A 168 -11.42 -0.52 6.29
C SER A 168 -11.22 -0.38 7.80
N ASP A 169 -12.21 0.21 8.49
CA ASP A 169 -12.36 0.05 9.93
C ASP A 169 -13.34 -1.08 10.21
N ALA A 170 -12.81 -2.24 10.63
CA ALA A 170 -13.58 -3.44 10.92
C ALA A 170 -14.62 -3.24 12.06
N ARG A 171 -14.51 -2.16 12.85
CA ARG A 171 -15.51 -1.84 13.88
C ARG A 171 -16.86 -1.40 13.28
N ASN A 172 -16.83 -0.87 12.05
CA ASN A 172 -17.99 -0.38 11.32
C ASN A 172 -18.87 -1.47 10.72
N ILE A 173 -18.44 -2.73 10.74
CA ILE A 173 -19.22 -3.89 10.30
C ILE A 173 -20.57 -3.93 11.02
N ARG A 174 -21.66 -4.09 10.24
CA ARG A 174 -23.07 -4.03 10.68
C ARG A 174 -23.85 -5.31 10.43
N THR A 175 -23.35 -6.26 9.64
CA THR A 175 -23.99 -7.57 9.41
C THR A 175 -24.34 -8.18 10.76
N SER A 176 -25.62 -8.35 11.04
CA SER A 176 -26.10 -8.84 12.33
C SER A 176 -25.87 -10.34 12.43
N ILE A 177 -25.27 -10.79 13.53
CA ILE A 177 -25.16 -12.19 13.91
C ILE A 177 -25.76 -12.33 15.29
N ARG A 178 -26.88 -13.04 15.42
CA ARG A 178 -27.61 -13.16 16.67
C ARG A 178 -27.95 -14.62 16.97
N ARG A 179 -27.95 -14.98 18.24
CA ARG A 179 -28.43 -16.29 18.68
C ARG A 179 -29.95 -16.26 18.77
N GLU A 180 -30.61 -17.26 18.21
CA GLU A 180 -32.02 -17.57 18.46
C GLU A 180 -32.14 -19.05 18.81
N GLY A 181 -32.42 -19.37 20.07
CA GLY A 181 -32.45 -20.77 20.52
C GLY A 181 -31.10 -21.48 20.36
N ASP A 182 -31.10 -22.53 19.55
CA ASP A 182 -29.95 -23.37 19.15
C ASP A 182 -29.37 -23.01 17.78
N GLU A 183 -29.82 -21.91 17.19
CA GLU A 183 -29.35 -21.40 15.91
C GLU A 183 -28.67 -20.03 16.02
N ILE A 184 -27.91 -19.70 14.98
CA ILE A 184 -27.36 -18.39 14.67
C ILE A 184 -28.11 -17.86 13.46
N VAL A 185 -28.66 -16.65 13.58
CA VAL A 185 -29.35 -15.94 12.51
C VAL A 185 -28.47 -14.80 11.99
N ILE A 186 -28.30 -14.75 10.67
CA ILE A 186 -27.41 -13.81 10.00
C ILE A 186 -28.20 -12.94 9.03
N ASN A 187 -28.02 -11.63 9.13
CA ASN A 187 -28.59 -10.64 8.21
C ASN A 187 -27.55 -9.60 7.82
N GLY A 188 -27.29 -9.43 6.53
CA GLY A 188 -26.35 -8.41 6.06
C GLY A 188 -26.11 -8.40 4.56
N HIS A 189 -25.38 -7.38 4.12
CA HIS A 189 -25.08 -7.14 2.70
C HIS A 189 -23.57 -6.99 2.50
N LYS A 190 -22.97 -8.02 1.93
CA LYS A 190 -21.53 -8.14 1.70
C LYS A 190 -21.19 -7.92 0.22
N TRP A 191 -19.96 -7.47 -0.05
CA TRP A 191 -19.44 -7.32 -1.42
C TRP A 191 -17.94 -7.49 -1.45
N TRP A 192 -17.37 -7.73 -2.65
CA TRP A 192 -15.99 -8.15 -2.82
C TRP A 192 -15.68 -9.51 -2.19
N ILE A 193 -16.63 -10.43 -2.27
CA ILE A 193 -16.46 -11.79 -1.74
C ILE A 193 -15.80 -12.65 -2.82
N SER A 194 -14.45 -12.65 -2.80
CA SER A 194 -13.63 -13.37 -3.77
C SER A 194 -13.90 -14.88 -3.73
N GLY A 195 -13.94 -15.53 -4.89
CA GLY A 195 -14.14 -16.97 -5.03
C GLY A 195 -15.59 -17.44 -4.94
N ALA A 196 -16.54 -16.58 -4.54
CA ALA A 196 -17.94 -16.95 -4.40
C ALA A 196 -18.65 -17.23 -5.74
N GLY A 197 -18.05 -16.87 -6.88
CA GLY A 197 -18.56 -17.22 -8.20
C GLY A 197 -18.28 -18.66 -8.60
N ASP A 198 -17.27 -19.31 -8.01
CA ASP A 198 -16.85 -20.67 -8.40
C ASP A 198 -17.92 -21.70 -7.97
N PRO A 199 -18.37 -22.60 -8.86
CA PRO A 199 -19.41 -23.60 -8.55
C PRO A 199 -19.00 -24.58 -7.43
N ARG A 200 -17.71 -24.68 -7.14
CA ARG A 200 -17.15 -25.51 -6.06
C ARG A 200 -17.10 -24.78 -4.73
N THR A 201 -17.43 -23.49 -4.66
CA THR A 201 -17.47 -22.76 -3.40
C THR A 201 -18.62 -23.26 -2.55
N LYS A 202 -18.29 -23.98 -1.46
CA LYS A 202 -19.28 -24.58 -0.55
C LYS A 202 -19.35 -23.90 0.81
N LEU A 203 -18.41 -23.00 1.12
CA LEU A 203 -18.31 -22.35 2.42
C LEU A 203 -18.05 -20.85 2.30
N HIS A 204 -18.85 -20.06 3.00
CA HIS A 204 -18.56 -18.67 3.34
C HIS A 204 -18.13 -18.57 4.80
N ILE A 205 -16.97 -17.96 5.07
CA ILE A 205 -16.56 -17.56 6.42
C ILE A 205 -17.01 -16.12 6.62
N VAL A 206 -18.09 -15.92 7.38
CA VAL A 206 -18.79 -14.63 7.50
C VAL A 206 -18.42 -13.93 8.81
N MET A 207 -17.96 -12.69 8.72
CA MET A 207 -17.76 -11.81 9.87
C MET A 207 -18.95 -10.87 10.03
N GLY A 208 -19.44 -10.71 11.26
CA GLY A 208 -20.54 -9.81 11.57
C GLY A 208 -20.54 -9.32 13.02
N LYS A 209 -21.40 -8.36 13.31
CA LYS A 209 -21.64 -7.74 14.62
C LYS A 209 -22.53 -8.67 15.46
N SER A 210 -21.99 -9.17 16.56
CA SER A 210 -22.69 -10.12 17.44
C SER A 210 -23.02 -9.57 18.83
N ASP A 211 -22.26 -8.59 19.30
CA ASP A 211 -22.49 -7.92 20.59
C ASP A 211 -22.27 -6.41 20.42
N PRO A 212 -23.20 -5.68 19.79
CA PRO A 212 -23.05 -4.24 19.56
C PRO A 212 -22.97 -3.42 20.86
N GLY A 213 -23.41 -3.97 21.99
CA GLY A 213 -23.39 -3.31 23.31
C GLY A 213 -22.10 -3.51 24.10
N ASN A 214 -21.17 -4.35 23.64
CA ASN A 214 -19.93 -4.58 24.37
C ASN A 214 -19.12 -3.28 24.55
N LYS A 215 -18.65 -3.01 25.76
CA LYS A 215 -17.81 -1.84 26.06
C LYS A 215 -16.50 -1.86 25.28
N ASN A 216 -15.98 -3.05 24.98
CA ASN A 216 -14.81 -3.20 24.13
C ASN A 216 -15.23 -3.40 22.67
N ALA A 217 -15.00 -2.39 21.83
CA ALA A 217 -15.31 -2.43 20.40
C ALA A 217 -14.64 -3.60 19.64
N TYR A 218 -13.53 -4.15 20.17
CA TYR A 218 -12.83 -5.30 19.59
C TYR A 218 -13.47 -6.65 19.93
N ASN A 219 -14.46 -6.67 20.82
CA ASN A 219 -15.20 -7.88 21.21
C ASN A 219 -16.64 -7.90 20.66
N GLN A 220 -16.99 -6.98 19.75
CA GLN A 220 -18.37 -6.84 19.26
C GLN A 220 -18.68 -7.70 18.04
N GLN A 221 -17.69 -8.36 17.45
CA GLN A 221 -17.81 -9.11 16.19
C GLN A 221 -17.49 -10.58 16.41
N SER A 222 -18.14 -11.43 15.63
CA SER A 222 -17.90 -12.87 15.59
C SER A 222 -17.73 -13.35 14.16
N VAL A 223 -17.20 -14.56 14.01
CA VAL A 223 -17.04 -15.24 12.72
C VAL A 223 -17.86 -16.53 12.73
N VAL A 224 -18.63 -16.75 11.67
CA VAL A 224 -19.54 -17.89 11.54
C VAL A 224 -19.31 -18.56 10.18
N LEU A 225 -19.28 -19.89 10.18
CA LEU A 225 -19.22 -20.71 8.99
C LEU A 225 -20.63 -20.83 8.38
N VAL A 226 -20.79 -20.47 7.11
CA VAL A 226 -22.09 -20.49 6.43
C VAL A 226 -21.97 -21.31 5.14
N PRO A 227 -22.70 -22.43 4.99
CA PRO A 227 -22.77 -23.12 3.70
C PRO A 227 -23.18 -22.15 2.59
N ALA A 228 -22.51 -22.23 1.44
CA ALA A 228 -22.74 -21.28 0.35
C ALA A 228 -24.17 -21.36 -0.23
N ASP A 229 -24.82 -22.52 -0.08
CA ASP A 229 -26.19 -22.84 -0.50
C ASP A 229 -27.22 -22.76 0.64
N ALA A 230 -26.84 -22.23 1.82
CA ALA A 230 -27.78 -22.10 2.93
C ALA A 230 -28.99 -21.22 2.54
N PRO A 231 -30.22 -21.61 2.90
CA PRO A 231 -31.41 -20.80 2.62
C PRO A 231 -31.24 -19.36 3.12
N GLY A 232 -31.53 -18.39 2.25
CA GLY A 232 -31.35 -16.96 2.52
C GLY A 232 -30.01 -16.38 2.06
N VAL A 233 -29.06 -17.20 1.58
CA VAL A 233 -27.87 -16.70 0.87
C VAL A 233 -28.25 -16.39 -0.58
N THR A 234 -27.91 -15.20 -1.06
CA THR A 234 -28.15 -14.79 -2.44
C THR A 234 -26.92 -14.10 -3.01
N VAL A 235 -26.31 -14.72 -4.03
CA VAL A 235 -25.30 -14.06 -4.86
C VAL A 235 -26.02 -13.10 -5.79
N VAL A 236 -25.84 -11.80 -5.57
CA VAL A 236 -26.55 -10.75 -6.31
C VAL A 236 -25.96 -10.58 -7.70
N ARG A 237 -24.63 -10.46 -7.77
CA ARG A 237 -23.88 -10.29 -9.03
C ARG A 237 -22.37 -10.43 -8.81
N PRO A 238 -21.60 -10.76 -9.87
CA PRO A 238 -20.16 -10.54 -9.89
C PRO A 238 -19.81 -9.04 -9.98
N MET A 239 -18.58 -8.71 -9.58
CA MET A 239 -17.97 -7.39 -9.64
C MET A 239 -16.91 -7.36 -10.74
N HIS A 240 -16.67 -6.16 -11.28
CA HIS A 240 -15.57 -5.93 -12.22
C HIS A 240 -14.44 -5.12 -11.58
N VAL A 241 -13.21 -5.48 -11.89
CA VAL A 241 -12.00 -4.70 -11.62
C VAL A 241 -11.49 -4.15 -12.93
N MET A 242 -11.68 -2.85 -13.18
CA MET A 242 -11.28 -2.21 -14.44
C MET A 242 -11.78 -2.95 -15.71
N GLY A 243 -12.97 -3.56 -15.63
CA GLY A 243 -13.58 -4.33 -16.72
C GLY A 243 -13.28 -5.84 -16.70
N TYR A 244 -12.35 -6.33 -15.88
CA TYR A 244 -12.11 -7.76 -15.68
C TYR A 244 -13.07 -8.33 -14.64
N ASP A 245 -13.68 -9.49 -14.92
CA ASP A 245 -14.64 -10.14 -14.03
C ASP A 245 -14.03 -11.26 -13.17
N ASP A 246 -12.81 -11.70 -13.51
CA ASP A 246 -12.05 -12.77 -12.87
C ASP A 246 -12.83 -14.11 -12.78
N ALA A 247 -13.76 -14.35 -13.70
CA ALA A 247 -14.50 -15.62 -13.78
C ALA A 247 -13.54 -16.82 -13.97
N PRO A 248 -13.89 -18.02 -13.46
CA PRO A 248 -15.14 -18.37 -12.77
C PRO A 248 -15.16 -17.98 -11.29
N GLU A 249 -14.01 -17.65 -10.69
CA GLU A 249 -13.92 -17.41 -9.25
C GLU A 249 -14.52 -16.06 -8.85
N GLY A 250 -14.07 -15.00 -9.52
CA GLY A 250 -14.53 -13.62 -9.41
C GLY A 250 -14.61 -13.04 -8.01
N HIS A 251 -15.31 -11.91 -7.92
CA HIS A 251 -15.68 -11.25 -6.68
C HIS A 251 -17.18 -11.00 -6.68
N CYS A 252 -17.90 -11.40 -5.64
CA CYS A 252 -19.36 -11.29 -5.62
C CYS A 252 -19.90 -10.29 -4.60
N GLU A 253 -21.04 -9.70 -4.95
CA GLU A 253 -21.98 -9.07 -4.02
C GLU A 253 -22.94 -10.15 -3.49
N ILE A 254 -23.10 -10.26 -2.17
CA ILE A 254 -23.86 -11.33 -1.52
C ILE A 254 -24.77 -10.73 -0.43
N VAL A 255 -26.04 -11.13 -0.44
CA VAL A 255 -27.00 -10.83 0.62
C VAL A 255 -27.20 -12.08 1.47
N TYR A 256 -27.17 -11.90 2.78
CA TYR A 256 -27.60 -12.87 3.78
C TYR A 256 -28.93 -12.36 4.34
N ASN A 257 -30.02 -13.02 4.02
CA ASN A 257 -31.36 -12.66 4.46
C ASN A 257 -31.94 -13.80 5.32
N ASN A 258 -31.99 -13.58 6.64
CA ASN A 258 -32.46 -14.55 7.63
C ASN A 258 -31.80 -15.93 7.49
N VAL A 259 -30.51 -15.96 7.19
CA VAL A 259 -29.74 -17.21 7.08
C VAL A 259 -29.63 -17.83 8.47
N ARG A 260 -29.99 -19.10 8.59
CA ARG A 260 -29.96 -19.87 9.84
C ARG A 260 -28.94 -20.98 9.77
N VAL A 261 -28.08 -21.07 10.77
CA VAL A 261 -27.10 -22.14 10.92
C VAL A 261 -27.02 -22.60 12.38
N PRO A 262 -26.61 -23.85 12.67
CA PRO A 262 -26.46 -24.32 14.04
C PRO A 262 -25.43 -23.50 14.83
N LEU A 263 -25.57 -23.45 16.17
CA LEU A 263 -24.57 -22.84 17.05
C LEU A 263 -23.14 -23.36 16.85
N SER A 264 -22.99 -24.62 16.44
CA SER A 264 -21.68 -25.25 16.15
C SER A 264 -20.96 -24.65 14.93
N ASN A 265 -21.59 -23.75 14.18
CA ASN A 265 -20.94 -23.01 13.10
C ASN A 265 -20.18 -21.75 13.57
N LEU A 266 -20.30 -21.36 14.85
CA LEU A 266 -19.49 -20.28 15.43
C LEU A 266 -18.03 -20.71 15.53
N VAL A 267 -17.11 -19.87 15.05
CA VAL A 267 -15.67 -20.15 15.11
C VAL A 267 -15.09 -19.55 16.39
N LEU A 268 -14.35 -20.35 17.15
CA LEU A 268 -13.70 -20.02 18.43
C LEU A 268 -14.64 -19.60 19.58
N GLY A 269 -15.52 -18.62 19.36
CA GLY A 269 -16.46 -18.12 20.36
C GLY A 269 -17.05 -16.75 20.02
N TRP A 270 -18.05 -16.34 20.79
CA TRP A 270 -18.69 -15.03 20.65
C TRP A 270 -17.70 -13.90 20.97
N GLY A 271 -17.73 -12.85 20.16
CA GLY A 271 -16.85 -11.68 20.31
C GLY A 271 -15.41 -11.91 19.86
N LYS A 272 -15.10 -13.07 19.26
CA LYS A 272 -13.74 -13.45 18.83
C LYS A 272 -13.38 -13.05 17.40
N GLY A 273 -14.23 -12.26 16.74
CA GLY A 273 -14.06 -11.89 15.34
C GLY A 273 -12.73 -11.18 15.05
N PHE A 274 -12.33 -10.20 15.87
CA PHE A 274 -11.06 -9.48 15.69
C PHE A 274 -9.83 -10.37 15.84
N GLU A 275 -9.84 -11.28 16.81
CA GLU A 275 -8.77 -12.24 17.05
C GLU A 275 -8.56 -13.13 15.81
N ILE A 276 -9.64 -13.67 15.26
CA ILE A 276 -9.63 -14.53 14.09
C ILE A 276 -9.13 -13.78 12.84
N ILE A 277 -9.65 -12.58 12.55
CA ILE A 277 -9.24 -11.85 11.34
C ILE A 277 -7.80 -11.37 11.41
N GLN A 278 -7.28 -11.00 12.59
CA GLN A 278 -5.87 -10.62 12.72
C GLN A 278 -4.95 -11.83 12.49
N GLY A 279 -5.34 -13.00 13.01
CA GLY A 279 -4.65 -14.26 12.74
C GLY A 279 -4.61 -14.63 11.26
N ARG A 280 -5.73 -14.41 10.54
CA ARG A 280 -5.88 -14.66 9.10
C ARG A 280 -5.08 -13.68 8.22
N LEU A 281 -5.16 -12.39 8.51
CA LEU A 281 -4.66 -11.35 7.61
C LEU A 281 -3.13 -11.19 7.66
N GLY A 282 -2.46 -11.63 8.73
CA GLY A 282 -1.00 -11.57 8.83
C GLY A 282 -0.29 -12.35 7.72
N PRO A 283 -0.42 -13.69 7.66
CA PRO A 283 0.15 -14.52 6.60
C PRO A 283 -0.40 -14.18 5.21
N GLY A 284 -1.71 -13.93 5.09
CA GLY A 284 -2.35 -13.57 3.81
C GLY A 284 -1.69 -12.37 3.12
N ARG A 285 -1.38 -11.31 3.88
CA ARG A 285 -0.69 -10.11 3.36
C ARG A 285 0.68 -10.43 2.77
N ILE A 286 1.48 -11.27 3.45
CA ILE A 286 2.83 -11.58 2.97
C ILE A 286 2.78 -12.51 1.75
N HIS A 287 1.84 -13.46 1.70
CA HIS A 287 1.63 -14.32 0.53
C HIS A 287 1.28 -13.52 -0.74
N HIS A 288 0.44 -12.48 -0.59
CA HIS A 288 0.15 -11.57 -1.70
C HIS A 288 1.38 -10.76 -2.14
N CYS A 289 2.23 -10.32 -1.19
CA CYS A 289 3.47 -9.62 -1.53
C CYS A 289 4.45 -10.53 -2.29
N MET A 290 4.63 -11.78 -1.85
CA MET A 290 5.47 -12.77 -2.53
C MET A 290 5.02 -12.96 -3.99
N ARG A 291 3.73 -13.22 -4.22
CA ARG A 291 3.19 -13.38 -5.59
C ARG A 291 3.28 -12.11 -6.42
N SER A 292 3.15 -10.93 -5.81
CA SER A 292 3.26 -9.64 -6.52
C SER A 292 4.67 -9.40 -7.09
N ILE A 293 5.71 -9.86 -6.38
CA ILE A 293 7.10 -9.83 -6.89
C ILE A 293 7.24 -10.75 -8.10
N GLY A 294 6.60 -11.93 -8.06
CA GLY A 294 6.51 -12.84 -9.18
C GLY A 294 5.87 -12.20 -10.41
N ALA A 295 4.71 -11.56 -10.23
CA ALA A 295 4.03 -10.85 -11.31
C ALA A 295 4.91 -9.73 -11.91
N ALA A 296 5.57 -8.92 -11.07
CA ALA A 296 6.49 -7.89 -11.52
C ALA A 296 7.70 -8.46 -12.29
N SER A 297 8.24 -9.60 -11.84
CA SER A 297 9.35 -10.28 -12.51
C SER A 297 8.94 -10.82 -13.88
N GLU A 298 7.76 -11.44 -13.99
CA GLU A 298 7.22 -11.90 -15.27
C GLU A 298 6.96 -10.72 -16.24
N ALA A 299 6.47 -9.59 -15.73
CA ALA A 299 6.28 -8.39 -16.54
C ALA A 299 7.61 -7.82 -17.06
N LEU A 300 8.66 -7.82 -16.24
CA LEU A 300 10.00 -7.43 -16.67
C LEU A 300 10.54 -8.38 -17.75
N ASP A 301 10.44 -9.69 -17.55
CA ASP A 301 10.91 -10.66 -18.55
C ASP A 301 10.13 -10.56 -19.87
N THR A 302 8.84 -10.23 -19.78
CA THR A 302 7.98 -9.92 -20.94
C THR A 302 8.40 -8.62 -21.63
N MET A 303 8.73 -7.56 -20.87
CA MET A 303 9.30 -6.33 -21.40
C MET A 303 10.63 -6.60 -22.10
N LEU A 304 11.54 -7.39 -21.52
CA LEU A 304 12.84 -7.70 -22.11
C LEU A 304 12.71 -8.40 -23.47
N ARG A 305 11.79 -9.38 -23.58
CA ARG A 305 11.46 -10.03 -24.87
C ARG A 305 10.91 -9.02 -25.88
N ARG A 306 10.03 -8.11 -25.44
CA ARG A 306 9.45 -7.08 -26.32
C ARG A 306 10.48 -6.12 -26.87
N VAL A 307 11.35 -5.59 -26.01
CA VAL A 307 12.27 -4.52 -26.40
C VAL A 307 13.42 -5.02 -27.27
N THR A 308 13.68 -6.34 -27.24
CA THR A 308 14.70 -7.02 -28.05
C THR A 308 14.14 -7.66 -29.32
N ASP A 309 12.81 -7.64 -29.53
CA ASP A 309 12.18 -8.22 -30.72
C ASP A 309 12.58 -7.43 -31.99
N PRO A 310 13.19 -8.08 -33.01
CA PRO A 310 13.59 -7.42 -34.26
C PRO A 310 12.43 -6.83 -35.06
N ASN A 311 11.19 -7.30 -34.84
CA ASN A 311 9.99 -6.78 -35.48
C ASN A 311 9.44 -5.52 -34.79
N ARG A 312 10.01 -5.13 -33.64
CA ARG A 312 9.54 -4.01 -32.81
C ARG A 312 10.54 -2.87 -32.78
N LYS A 313 11.04 -2.47 -33.96
CA LYS A 313 11.95 -1.32 -34.09
C LYS A 313 11.19 -0.01 -34.26
N THR A 314 11.73 1.05 -33.68
CA THR A 314 11.24 2.43 -33.88
C THR A 314 12.41 3.32 -34.24
N PHE A 315 12.21 4.22 -35.21
CA PHE A 315 13.26 5.12 -35.69
C PHE A 315 14.56 4.40 -36.10
N GLY A 316 14.42 3.22 -36.72
CA GLY A 316 15.54 2.39 -37.18
C GLY A 316 16.30 1.61 -36.09
N LYS A 317 15.89 1.72 -34.82
CA LYS A 317 16.57 1.11 -33.67
C LYS A 317 15.67 0.12 -32.93
N PHE A 318 16.26 -0.86 -32.25
CA PHE A 318 15.56 -1.66 -31.25
C PHE A 318 15.06 -0.77 -30.10
N LEU A 319 14.01 -1.19 -29.39
CA LEU A 319 13.49 -0.39 -28.29
C LEU A 319 14.52 -0.20 -27.19
N TYR A 320 15.32 -1.23 -26.89
CA TYR A 320 16.37 -1.15 -25.86
C TYR A 320 17.52 -0.18 -26.22
N GLU A 321 17.63 0.29 -27.46
CA GLU A 321 18.67 1.27 -27.84
C GLU A 321 18.25 2.71 -27.51
N HIS A 322 17.00 2.93 -27.11
CA HIS A 322 16.53 4.23 -26.61
C HIS A 322 16.80 4.32 -25.11
N GLY A 323 17.56 5.34 -24.69
CA GLY A 323 18.03 5.47 -23.30
C GLY A 323 16.92 5.40 -22.25
N ALA A 324 15.74 5.97 -22.53
CA ALA A 324 14.58 5.90 -21.63
C ALA A 324 14.12 4.46 -21.37
N VAL A 325 14.19 3.56 -22.36
CA VAL A 325 13.79 2.15 -22.18
C VAL A 325 14.79 1.42 -21.28
N VAL A 326 16.09 1.65 -21.47
CA VAL A 326 17.14 1.08 -20.63
C VAL A 326 17.02 1.55 -19.18
N GLU A 327 16.70 2.82 -18.97
CA GLU A 327 16.46 3.39 -17.65
C GLU A 327 15.28 2.69 -16.94
N GLU A 328 14.15 2.50 -17.62
CA GLU A 328 12.99 1.83 -17.03
C GLU A 328 13.25 0.34 -16.73
N ILE A 329 14.08 -0.34 -17.53
CA ILE A 329 14.55 -1.71 -17.23
C ILE A 329 15.38 -1.72 -15.94
N ALA A 330 16.33 -0.79 -15.82
CA ALA A 330 17.20 -0.69 -14.64
C ALA A 330 16.40 -0.39 -13.36
N LYS A 331 15.47 0.58 -13.42
CA LYS A 331 14.57 0.90 -12.31
C LYS A 331 13.71 -0.31 -11.92
N SER A 332 13.16 -1.03 -12.90
CA SER A 332 12.32 -2.20 -12.64
C SER A 332 13.08 -3.32 -11.95
N ARG A 333 14.35 -3.55 -12.31
CA ARG A 333 15.22 -4.50 -11.60
C ARG A 333 15.48 -4.04 -10.17
N ALA A 334 15.86 -2.79 -9.95
CA ALA A 334 16.13 -2.25 -8.61
C ALA A 334 14.89 -2.37 -7.71
N ASP A 335 13.72 -2.08 -8.26
CA ASP A 335 12.43 -2.21 -7.62
C ASP A 335 12.17 -3.66 -7.17
N ILE A 336 12.27 -4.63 -8.08
CA ILE A 336 12.04 -6.06 -7.81
C ILE A 336 12.98 -6.57 -6.71
N GLU A 337 14.28 -6.27 -6.79
CA GLU A 337 15.25 -6.73 -5.77
C GLU A 337 14.97 -6.10 -4.39
N SER A 338 14.59 -4.83 -4.35
CA SER A 338 14.23 -4.13 -3.10
C SER A 338 12.99 -4.74 -2.44
N ALA A 339 11.96 -5.02 -3.24
CA ALA A 339 10.74 -5.68 -2.77
C ALA A 339 11.02 -7.10 -2.26
N ARG A 340 11.87 -7.85 -2.97
CA ARG A 340 12.27 -9.21 -2.57
C ARG A 340 12.98 -9.21 -1.22
N MET A 341 13.96 -8.32 -1.02
CA MET A 341 14.67 -8.24 0.26
C MET A 341 13.73 -7.92 1.43
N LEU A 342 12.78 -7.00 1.22
CA LEU A 342 11.76 -6.65 2.22
C LEU A 342 10.88 -7.86 2.58
N VAL A 343 10.42 -8.62 1.58
CA VAL A 343 9.57 -9.80 1.80
C VAL A 343 10.33 -10.95 2.46
N LEU A 344 11.56 -11.24 2.03
CA LEU A 344 12.41 -12.27 2.66
C LEU A 344 12.73 -11.91 4.11
N SER A 345 12.99 -10.63 4.40
CA SER A 345 13.17 -10.15 5.77
C SER A 345 11.92 -10.36 6.63
N ALA A 346 10.73 -10.01 6.10
CA ALA A 346 9.47 -10.24 6.79
C ALA A 346 9.20 -11.74 7.02
N ALA A 347 9.44 -12.60 6.02
CA ALA A 347 9.26 -14.04 6.13
C ALA A 347 10.16 -14.65 7.21
N LEU A 348 11.44 -14.27 7.24
CA LEU A 348 12.38 -14.72 8.29
C LEU A 348 11.95 -14.22 9.69
N GLN A 349 11.41 -12.99 9.78
CA GLN A 349 10.88 -12.45 11.02
C GLN A 349 9.66 -13.25 11.51
N ILE A 350 8.80 -13.71 10.60
CA ILE A 350 7.68 -14.61 10.90
C ILE A 350 8.20 -15.96 11.42
N ASP A 351 9.21 -16.55 10.78
CA ASP A 351 9.77 -17.83 11.22
C ASP A 351 10.36 -17.77 12.64
N LYS A 352 10.97 -16.64 13.00
CA LYS A 352 11.60 -16.46 14.32
C LYS A 352 10.64 -16.02 15.43
N TYR A 353 9.68 -15.18 15.10
CA TYR A 353 8.85 -14.46 16.09
C TYR A 353 7.35 -14.57 15.85
N GLN A 354 6.94 -15.46 14.93
CA GLN A 354 5.56 -15.62 14.46
C GLN A 354 5.02 -14.34 13.79
N ALA A 355 3.84 -14.44 13.16
CA ALA A 355 3.23 -13.30 12.46
C ALA A 355 3.03 -12.06 13.36
N LYS A 356 2.77 -12.26 14.65
CA LYS A 356 2.60 -11.17 15.63
C LYS A 356 3.90 -10.38 15.86
N GLY A 357 5.06 -11.05 15.83
CA GLY A 357 6.38 -10.43 15.94
C GLY A 357 6.85 -9.72 14.68
N ALA A 358 6.19 -9.97 13.54
CA ALA A 358 6.53 -9.42 12.22
C ALA A 358 5.53 -8.37 11.70
N LEU A 359 4.62 -7.87 12.56
CA LEU A 359 3.55 -6.96 12.12
C LEU A 359 4.07 -5.67 11.45
N LYS A 360 5.26 -5.20 11.85
CA LYS A 360 5.86 -4.01 11.24
C LYS A 360 6.29 -4.33 9.82
N GLU A 361 7.04 -5.40 9.64
CA GLU A 361 7.62 -5.84 8.38
C GLU A 361 6.51 -6.22 7.38
N ILE A 362 5.49 -6.95 7.84
CA ILE A 362 4.29 -7.29 7.05
C ILE A 362 3.54 -6.01 6.63
N GLY A 363 3.36 -5.06 7.54
CA GLY A 363 2.69 -3.78 7.25
C GLY A 363 3.44 -2.95 6.20
N ILE A 364 4.76 -2.87 6.30
CA ILE A 364 5.60 -2.16 5.32
C ILE A 364 5.53 -2.86 3.96
N ALA A 365 5.73 -4.17 3.91
CA ALA A 365 5.63 -4.94 2.66
C ALA A 365 4.27 -4.73 1.97
N LYS A 366 3.18 -4.69 2.74
CA LYS A 366 1.81 -4.61 2.21
C LYS A 366 1.50 -3.32 1.43
N PHE A 367 2.11 -2.17 1.75
CA PHE A 367 1.91 -0.95 0.97
C PHE A 367 3.02 -0.70 -0.06
N VAL A 368 4.25 -1.18 0.20
CA VAL A 368 5.39 -1.00 -0.71
C VAL A 368 5.28 -1.91 -1.93
N VAL A 369 5.08 -3.21 -1.71
CA VAL A 369 5.24 -4.22 -2.77
C VAL A 369 4.19 -4.08 -3.88
N PRO A 370 2.88 -3.93 -3.59
CA PRO A 370 1.89 -3.76 -4.66
C PRO A 370 2.11 -2.49 -5.49
N SER A 371 2.49 -1.38 -4.86
CA SER A 371 2.73 -0.10 -5.54
C SER A 371 3.91 -0.18 -6.50
N LEU A 372 4.97 -0.85 -6.07
CA LEU A 372 6.16 -1.07 -6.88
C LEU A 372 5.90 -2.05 -8.02
N ALA A 373 5.18 -3.16 -7.75
CA ALA A 373 4.81 -4.12 -8.78
C ALA A 373 3.95 -3.46 -9.88
N LEU A 374 2.98 -2.60 -9.51
CA LEU A 374 2.20 -1.82 -10.48
C LEU A 374 3.09 -0.96 -11.38
N THR A 375 4.11 -0.31 -10.81
CA THR A 375 5.03 0.55 -11.56
C THR A 375 5.83 -0.26 -12.58
N VAL A 376 6.32 -1.45 -12.18
CA VAL A 376 7.03 -2.35 -13.10
C VAL A 376 6.13 -2.84 -14.22
N VAL A 377 4.89 -3.25 -13.91
CA VAL A 377 3.93 -3.71 -14.92
C VAL A 377 3.54 -2.58 -15.87
N ASP A 378 3.36 -1.36 -15.37
CA ASP A 378 3.05 -0.18 -16.20
C ASP A 378 4.18 0.15 -17.19
N ARG A 379 5.45 0.10 -16.75
CA ARG A 379 6.62 0.23 -17.64
C ARG A 379 6.63 -0.85 -18.73
N ALA A 380 6.30 -2.09 -18.34
CA ALA A 380 6.18 -3.18 -19.29
C ALA A 380 5.05 -2.90 -20.30
N MET A 381 3.86 -2.50 -19.86
CA MET A 381 2.74 -2.12 -20.74
C MET A 381 3.15 -1.05 -21.75
N GLN A 382 3.85 0.00 -21.29
CA GLN A 382 4.29 1.08 -22.16
C GLN A 382 5.23 0.59 -23.27
N SER A 383 6.09 -0.39 -23.01
CA SER A 383 6.98 -0.98 -24.03
C SER A 383 6.25 -1.72 -25.15
N PHE A 384 4.99 -2.11 -24.91
CA PHE A 384 4.11 -2.74 -25.91
C PHE A 384 3.25 -1.74 -26.69
N GLY A 385 3.19 -0.47 -26.27
CA GLY A 385 2.25 0.51 -26.84
C GLY A 385 0.80 0.04 -26.66
N ALA A 386 -0.04 0.21 -27.69
CA ALA A 386 -1.45 -0.18 -27.63
C ALA A 386 -1.67 -1.68 -27.32
N GLU A 387 -0.76 -2.56 -27.75
CA GLU A 387 -0.85 -4.01 -27.49
C GLU A 387 -0.79 -4.31 -25.98
N GLY A 388 -0.06 -3.51 -25.20
CA GLY A 388 0.07 -3.67 -23.75
C GLY A 388 -1.21 -3.39 -22.97
N LEU A 389 -2.20 -2.75 -23.61
CA LEU A 389 -3.54 -2.48 -23.06
C LEU A 389 -4.56 -3.56 -23.47
N SER A 390 -4.21 -4.44 -24.40
CA SER A 390 -5.13 -5.39 -25.03
C SER A 390 -5.05 -6.79 -24.42
N GLN A 391 -6.01 -7.64 -24.77
CA GLN A 391 -6.07 -9.05 -24.36
C GLN A 391 -4.96 -9.93 -24.97
N ASP A 392 -4.18 -9.43 -25.92
CA ASP A 392 -3.08 -10.18 -26.52
C ASP A 392 -1.89 -10.34 -25.55
N GLN A 393 -1.87 -9.52 -24.48
CA GLN A 393 -0.90 -9.59 -23.39
C GLN A 393 -1.63 -9.64 -22.03
N ASP A 394 -1.07 -10.39 -21.09
CA ASP A 394 -1.63 -10.47 -19.73
C ASP A 394 -1.33 -9.21 -18.88
N LEU A 395 -0.63 -8.20 -19.42
CA LEU A 395 -0.13 -7.06 -18.66
C LEU A 395 -1.25 -6.18 -18.08
N ALA A 396 -2.29 -5.88 -18.86
CA ALA A 396 -3.39 -5.05 -18.40
C ALA A 396 -4.23 -5.75 -17.29
N SER A 397 -4.49 -7.04 -17.43
CA SER A 397 -5.19 -7.83 -16.40
C SER A 397 -4.32 -8.02 -15.16
N MET A 398 -3.01 -8.19 -15.32
CA MET A 398 -2.04 -8.24 -14.22
C MET A 398 -2.01 -6.91 -13.45
N TRP A 399 -1.97 -5.78 -14.14
CA TRP A 399 -2.00 -4.45 -13.52
C TRP A 399 -3.30 -4.24 -12.75
N ALA A 400 -4.46 -4.56 -13.36
CA ALA A 400 -5.76 -4.43 -12.71
C ALA A 400 -5.84 -5.26 -11.42
N ASN A 401 -5.37 -6.51 -11.48
CA ASN A 401 -5.32 -7.41 -10.33
C ASN A 401 -4.39 -6.88 -9.22
N LEU A 402 -3.17 -6.43 -9.55
CA LEU A 402 -2.25 -5.82 -8.58
C LEU A 402 -2.83 -4.55 -7.96
N ARG A 403 -3.63 -3.77 -8.72
CA ARG A 403 -4.23 -2.53 -8.23
C ARG A 403 -5.22 -2.80 -7.10
N THR A 404 -5.89 -3.94 -7.10
CA THR A 404 -6.78 -4.35 -6.00
C THR A 404 -6.00 -4.53 -4.68
N LEU A 405 -4.75 -4.97 -4.74
CA LEU A 405 -3.94 -5.27 -3.55
C LEU A 405 -3.50 -4.02 -2.77
N ARG A 406 -3.70 -2.82 -3.31
CA ARG A 406 -3.58 -1.56 -2.56
C ARG A 406 -4.80 -1.25 -1.67
N ILE A 407 -5.85 -2.07 -1.79
CA ILE A 407 -7.13 -1.93 -1.08
C ILE A 407 -7.44 -3.21 -0.29
N ALA A 408 -7.32 -4.38 -0.91
CA ALA A 408 -7.53 -5.68 -0.29
C ALA A 408 -6.61 -5.88 0.93
N ASP A 409 -7.08 -6.64 1.92
CA ASP A 409 -6.38 -6.91 3.18
C ASP A 409 -5.90 -5.67 3.97
N GLY A 410 -6.59 -4.55 3.76
CA GLY A 410 -6.31 -3.25 4.36
C GLY A 410 -5.70 -2.28 3.35
N PRO A 411 -6.32 -1.11 3.14
CA PRO A 411 -5.79 -0.09 2.23
C PRO A 411 -4.43 0.46 2.69
N ASP A 412 -3.62 0.92 1.74
CA ASP A 412 -2.29 1.50 2.02
C ASP A 412 -2.33 2.53 3.14
N ALA A 413 -3.31 3.44 3.13
CA ALA A 413 -3.45 4.51 4.13
C ALA A 413 -3.56 3.99 5.57
N VAL A 414 -4.23 2.84 5.77
CA VAL A 414 -4.36 2.22 7.10
C VAL A 414 -3.00 1.68 7.57
N HIS A 415 -2.24 1.03 6.68
CA HIS A 415 -0.91 0.51 7.00
C HIS A 415 0.10 1.63 7.23
N LEU A 416 0.10 2.65 6.38
CA LEU A 416 0.97 3.83 6.50
C LEU A 416 0.73 4.56 7.82
N GLN A 417 -0.52 4.78 8.21
CA GLN A 417 -0.86 5.40 9.49
C GLN A 417 -0.34 4.56 10.67
N GLN A 418 -0.56 3.24 10.66
CA GLN A 418 -0.11 2.35 11.72
C GLN A 418 1.41 2.34 11.85
N ILE A 419 2.14 2.28 10.74
CA ILE A 419 3.61 2.30 10.74
C ILE A 419 4.14 3.67 11.19
N GLY A 420 3.60 4.78 10.68
CA GLY A 420 4.00 6.12 11.08
C GLY A 420 3.80 6.35 12.59
N GLN A 421 2.65 6.00 13.14
CA GLN A 421 2.39 6.06 14.58
C GLN A 421 3.33 5.17 15.38
N ARG A 422 3.70 3.99 14.86
CA ARG A 422 4.66 3.09 15.52
C ARG A 422 6.06 3.69 15.55
N GLU A 423 6.52 4.31 14.47
CA GLU A 423 7.83 4.96 14.41
C GLU A 423 7.92 6.18 15.33
N LEU A 424 6.86 6.98 15.43
CA LEU A 424 6.81 8.15 16.33
C LEU A 424 7.01 7.79 17.80
N LYS A 425 6.71 6.54 18.22
CA LYS A 425 6.99 6.08 19.59
C LYS A 425 8.47 6.07 19.95
N ARG A 426 9.37 6.17 18.96
CA ARG A 426 10.83 6.27 19.18
C ARG A 426 11.27 7.68 19.57
N ALA A 427 10.47 8.71 19.27
CA ALA A 427 10.86 10.11 19.43
C ALA A 427 11.34 10.48 20.86
N PRO A 428 10.67 10.07 21.96
CA PRO A 428 11.12 10.42 23.30
C PRO A 428 12.54 9.90 23.62
N ALA A 429 12.86 8.68 23.17
CA ALA A 429 14.19 8.11 23.35
C ALA A 429 15.25 8.83 22.52
N LEU A 430 14.91 9.24 21.29
CA LEU A 430 15.80 10.00 20.42
C LEU A 430 16.08 11.40 20.98
N HIS A 431 15.07 12.09 21.53
CA HIS A 431 15.27 13.38 22.20
C HIS A 431 16.22 13.25 23.38
N LYS A 432 16.00 12.26 24.25
CA LYS A 432 16.90 11.98 25.38
C LYS A 432 18.34 11.70 24.93
N GLN A 433 18.52 10.93 23.86
CA GLN A 433 19.85 10.67 23.30
C GLN A 433 20.49 11.93 22.71
N ALA A 434 19.72 12.77 22.01
CA ALA A 434 20.19 14.02 21.45
C ALA A 434 20.62 15.00 22.53
N GLU A 435 19.84 15.17 23.59
CA GLU A 435 20.20 16.01 24.76
C GLU A 435 21.48 15.50 25.44
N ALA A 436 21.61 14.19 25.62
CA ALA A 436 22.81 13.61 26.22
C ALA A 436 24.05 13.81 25.33
N ARG A 437 23.90 13.74 24.00
CA ARG A 437 24.98 14.04 23.04
C ARG A 437 25.33 15.53 23.09
N ALA A 438 24.35 16.42 23.09
CA ALA A 438 24.56 17.86 23.16
C ALA A 438 25.34 18.26 24.42
N LYS A 439 25.01 17.69 25.59
CA LYS A 439 25.78 17.94 26.83
C LYS A 439 27.23 17.47 26.74
N LYS A 440 27.47 16.30 26.15
CA LYS A 440 28.84 15.79 25.94
C LYS A 440 29.61 16.64 24.94
N GLU A 441 28.94 17.05 23.87
CA GLU A 441 29.49 17.96 22.87
C GLU A 441 29.90 19.28 23.52
N ASP A 442 29.03 19.93 24.29
CA ASP A 442 29.34 21.18 25.00
C ASP A 442 30.56 21.05 25.94
N ALA A 443 30.69 19.92 26.63
CA ALA A 443 31.85 19.63 27.46
C ALA A 443 33.15 19.46 26.64
N LEU A 444 33.08 18.82 25.47
CA LEU A 444 34.21 18.68 24.56
C LEU A 444 34.64 20.03 23.97
N PHE A 445 33.69 20.86 23.55
CA PHE A 445 33.93 22.22 23.07
C PHE A 445 34.64 23.06 24.13
N SER A 446 34.07 23.07 25.34
CA SER A 446 34.65 23.80 26.48
C SER A 446 36.07 23.34 26.79
N LYS A 447 36.32 22.02 26.79
CA LYS A 447 37.66 21.45 27.01
C LYS A 447 38.67 21.85 25.92
N ALA A 448 38.21 22.00 24.68
CA ALA A 448 39.03 22.43 23.55
C ALA A 448 39.23 23.95 23.46
N GLY A 449 38.59 24.74 24.34
CA GLY A 449 38.59 26.21 24.25
C GLY A 449 37.79 26.74 23.05
N LEU A 450 36.92 25.91 22.47
CA LEU A 450 36.09 26.25 21.32
C LEU A 450 34.64 26.43 21.79
N ASN A 451 33.83 27.05 20.95
CA ASN A 451 32.38 27.14 21.15
C ASN A 451 31.64 26.77 19.86
N LYS A 452 30.32 26.60 19.92
CA LYS A 452 29.50 26.21 18.75
C LYS A 452 29.55 27.21 17.58
N SER A 453 29.91 28.49 17.80
CA SER A 453 30.09 29.44 16.70
C SER A 453 31.29 29.10 15.81
N HIS A 454 32.20 28.23 16.28
CA HIS A 454 33.30 27.71 15.46
C HIS A 454 32.85 26.60 14.51
N LEU A 455 31.66 26.01 14.70
CA LEU A 455 31.03 25.08 13.75
C LEU A 455 30.22 25.80 12.67
N ALA A 456 29.92 27.09 12.87
CA ALA A 456 29.36 27.88 11.80
C ALA A 456 30.40 27.88 10.68
N THR A 457 30.06 27.23 9.56
CA THR A 457 30.77 27.52 8.31
C THR A 457 30.67 29.03 8.16
N PRO A 458 31.77 29.77 7.88
CA PRO A 458 31.64 31.16 7.52
C PRO A 458 30.78 31.16 6.27
N THR A 459 29.49 31.40 6.44
CA THR A 459 28.58 31.63 5.34
C THR A 459 29.03 32.96 4.80
N GLN A 460 29.92 32.93 3.81
CA GLN A 460 29.97 33.97 2.79
C GLN A 460 28.65 33.95 2.01
N SER A 461 27.52 34.12 2.68
CA SER A 461 26.30 34.59 2.05
C SER A 461 26.04 35.97 2.64
N ASN A 462 26.37 37.00 1.88
CA ASN A 462 25.89 38.37 2.10
C ASN A 462 24.37 38.50 1.89
N LEU A 463 23.63 37.40 2.02
CA LEU A 463 22.20 37.32 1.77
C LEU A 463 21.49 37.55 3.10
N SER A 464 20.67 38.59 3.13
CA SER A 464 19.85 38.89 4.30
C SER A 464 18.85 37.76 4.58
N PRO A 465 18.31 37.65 5.81
CA PRO A 465 17.30 36.66 6.17
C PRO A 465 16.08 36.63 5.23
N GLU A 466 15.74 37.75 4.58
CA GLU A 466 14.70 37.79 3.55
C GLU A 466 15.12 37.06 2.26
N LYS A 467 16.38 37.23 1.82
CA LYS A 467 16.92 36.55 0.63
C LYS A 467 17.07 35.04 0.85
N LEU A 468 17.40 34.61 2.07
CA LEU A 468 17.41 33.19 2.44
C LEU A 468 16.01 32.56 2.40
N ARG A 469 15.00 33.27 2.89
CA ARG A 469 13.59 32.83 2.82
C ARG A 469 13.08 32.76 1.39
N ALA A 470 13.46 33.72 0.55
CA ALA A 470 13.22 33.68 -0.89
C ALA A 470 13.87 32.45 -1.55
N LEU A 471 15.12 32.14 -1.20
CA LEU A 471 15.86 31.01 -1.77
C LEU A 471 15.22 29.66 -1.43
N VAL A 472 14.76 29.49 -0.19
CA VAL A 472 14.03 28.30 0.27
C VAL A 472 12.68 28.19 -0.44
N SER A 473 11.99 29.31 -0.68
CA SER A 473 10.73 29.34 -1.43
C SER A 473 10.93 28.98 -2.92
N ILE A 474 12.00 29.48 -3.55
CA ILE A 474 12.38 29.13 -4.93
C ILE A 474 12.78 27.64 -5.02
N TYR A 475 13.54 27.13 -4.05
CA TYR A 475 13.94 25.72 -3.98
C TYR A 475 12.74 24.77 -3.84
N HIS A 476 11.74 25.13 -3.03
CA HIS A 476 10.51 24.36 -2.91
C HIS A 476 9.57 24.48 -4.12
N GLN A 477 9.79 25.45 -5.01
CA GLN A 477 8.99 25.68 -6.22
C GLN A 477 9.65 25.18 -7.52
N ALA A 478 10.94 24.84 -7.53
CA ALA A 478 11.67 24.56 -8.77
C ALA A 478 11.65 23.06 -9.15
N HIS A 479 10.91 22.74 -10.23
CA HIS A 479 11.16 21.55 -11.07
C HIS A 479 12.33 21.75 -12.06
N THR A 480 13.25 22.68 -11.80
CA THR A 480 14.37 23.02 -12.72
C THR A 480 15.71 23.08 -11.97
N PHE A 481 16.78 22.64 -12.65
CA PHE A 481 18.15 22.61 -12.14
C PHE A 481 18.68 24.04 -11.88
N VAL A 482 18.91 24.36 -10.62
CA VAL A 482 19.61 25.58 -10.20
C VAL A 482 21.08 25.23 -9.97
N THR A 483 21.99 25.93 -10.66
CA THR A 483 23.45 25.80 -10.49
C THR A 483 24.00 27.04 -9.82
N ARG A 484 25.23 26.97 -9.30
CA ARG A 484 25.89 28.13 -8.68
C ARG A 484 26.01 29.31 -9.65
N ASP A 485 26.18 29.02 -10.94
CA ASP A 485 26.47 30.01 -11.97
C ASP A 485 25.22 30.72 -12.49
N ASN A 486 24.02 30.17 -12.28
CA ASN A 486 22.75 30.77 -12.73
C ASN A 486 21.83 31.23 -11.59
N LEU A 487 22.30 31.13 -10.34
CA LEU A 487 21.51 31.41 -9.13
C LEU A 487 21.08 32.89 -9.05
N ASP A 488 21.99 33.81 -9.32
CA ASP A 488 21.71 35.26 -9.24
C ASP A 488 20.72 35.70 -10.34
N GLU A 489 20.88 35.19 -11.57
CA GLU A 489 19.92 35.43 -12.67
C GLU A 489 18.53 34.86 -12.36
N LYS A 490 18.45 33.66 -11.76
CA LYS A 490 17.17 33.03 -11.39
C LYS A 490 16.48 33.77 -10.24
N ILE A 491 17.25 34.33 -9.32
CA ILE A 491 16.75 35.22 -8.28
C ILE A 491 16.19 36.48 -8.95
N ASP A 492 16.95 37.14 -9.82
CA ASP A 492 16.51 38.37 -10.48
C ASP A 492 15.29 38.16 -11.41
N GLU A 493 15.22 37.05 -12.16
CA GLU A 493 14.04 36.64 -12.95
C GLU A 493 12.79 36.39 -12.09
N ALA A 494 12.95 35.85 -10.87
CA ALA A 494 11.86 35.60 -9.96
C ALA A 494 11.30 36.90 -9.34
N PHE A 495 12.09 37.98 -9.33
CA PHE A 495 11.76 39.25 -8.68
C PHE A 495 11.50 40.43 -9.64
N LEU A 496 11.86 40.33 -10.92
CA LEU A 496 11.69 41.43 -11.89
C LEU A 496 10.95 40.98 -13.15
N ARG A 497 9.76 41.56 -13.42
CA ARG A 497 9.14 41.46 -14.75
C ARG A 497 9.76 42.51 -15.69
N PRO A 498 9.99 42.21 -16.98
CA PRO A 498 10.66 43.13 -17.93
C PRO A 498 9.88 44.39 -18.36
N SER A 499 8.85 44.83 -17.63
CA SER A 499 7.94 45.87 -18.15
C SER A 499 7.33 46.80 -17.10
N GLN A 500 8.07 47.29 -16.10
CA GLN A 500 7.62 48.46 -15.31
C GLN A 500 8.78 49.41 -14.96
N SER A 501 9.13 50.25 -15.92
CA SER A 501 10.15 51.32 -15.86
C SER A 501 9.66 52.62 -15.16
N ALA A 502 8.85 52.52 -14.10
CA ALA A 502 8.33 53.71 -13.40
C ALA A 502 9.04 54.03 -12.06
N LEU A 503 9.76 53.07 -11.46
CA LEU A 503 10.46 53.25 -10.17
C LEU A 503 11.91 53.76 -10.30
N GLN A 504 12.31 54.18 -11.51
CA GLN A 504 13.62 54.79 -11.78
C GLN A 504 13.73 56.29 -11.40
N ARG A 505 12.75 56.87 -10.69
CA ARG A 505 12.86 58.27 -10.21
C ARG A 505 13.00 58.35 -8.69
N GLY A 506 14.23 58.12 -8.23
CA GLY A 506 14.90 58.94 -7.23
C GLY A 506 14.24 59.18 -5.87
N LEU A 507 13.48 58.22 -5.32
CA LEU A 507 13.08 58.29 -3.91
C LEU A 507 14.06 57.49 -3.06
N SER A 508 14.65 58.14 -2.06
CA SER A 508 15.54 57.47 -1.11
C SER A 508 14.72 56.61 -0.14
N PHE A 509 15.36 55.60 0.47
CA PHE A 509 14.73 54.76 1.50
C PHE A 509 14.16 55.59 2.68
N THR A 510 14.73 56.77 2.93
CA THR A 510 14.28 57.73 3.94
C THR A 510 12.93 58.37 3.58
N ASP A 511 12.68 58.62 2.29
CA ASP A 511 11.43 59.22 1.80
C ASP A 511 10.27 58.22 1.91
N LEU A 512 10.52 56.96 1.58
CA LEU A 512 9.57 55.85 1.74
C LEU A 512 9.24 55.58 3.21
N ARG A 513 10.24 55.66 4.10
CA ARG A 513 10.05 55.45 5.55
C ARG A 513 9.29 56.61 6.21
N SER A 514 9.46 57.84 5.72
CA SER A 514 8.71 59.03 6.16
C SER A 514 7.24 58.96 5.75
N LEU A 515 6.97 58.55 4.50
CA LEU A 515 5.62 58.35 3.96
C LEU A 515 4.83 57.26 4.70
N LEU A 516 5.52 56.19 5.12
CA LEU A 516 4.93 55.11 5.89
C LEU A 516 4.70 55.49 7.36
N LYS A 517 5.52 56.37 7.94
CA LYS A 517 5.32 56.90 9.30
C LYS A 517 4.11 57.84 9.38
N THR A 518 3.91 58.71 8.39
CA THR A 518 2.74 59.62 8.35
C THR A 518 1.42 58.89 8.18
N ARG A 519 1.43 57.68 7.61
CA ARG A 519 0.25 56.81 7.47
C ARG A 519 0.03 55.84 8.62
N ARG A 520 0.98 55.72 9.55
CA ARG A 520 0.88 54.82 10.73
C ARG A 520 0.18 55.47 11.94
N THR A 521 -0.13 56.77 11.88
CA THR A 521 -0.68 57.54 13.00
C THR A 521 -2.08 58.13 12.76
N SER A 522 -2.79 57.76 11.69
CA SER A 522 -4.20 58.16 11.56
C SER A 522 -5.08 57.21 12.38
N SER A 523 -5.84 57.75 13.31
CA SER A 523 -6.79 57.05 14.20
C SER A 523 -8.01 56.42 13.51
N GLU A 524 -7.97 56.25 12.20
CA GLU A 524 -9.04 55.66 11.40
C GLU A 524 -8.64 54.23 11.01
N VAL A 525 -8.60 53.33 11.99
CA VAL A 525 -8.78 51.89 11.76
C VAL A 525 -10.23 51.58 12.13
N THR A 526 -11.15 52.11 11.35
CA THR A 526 -12.58 51.76 11.42
C THR A 526 -13.03 51.40 10.02
N GLU A 527 -13.47 50.15 9.88
CA GLU A 527 -14.27 49.57 8.80
C GLU A 527 -14.10 50.19 7.40
N TRP A 528 -13.36 49.49 6.53
CA TRP A 528 -13.37 49.82 5.12
C TRP A 528 -14.61 49.22 4.44
N HIS A 529 -15.72 49.96 4.47
CA HIS A 529 -16.85 49.76 3.57
C HIS A 529 -16.56 50.40 2.21
N ALA A 530 -16.70 49.60 1.15
CA ALA A 530 -16.50 50.03 -0.23
C ALA A 530 -17.56 51.06 -0.66
N GLY A 531 -17.15 52.32 -0.80
CA GLY A 531 -17.90 53.38 -1.44
C GLY A 531 -17.21 53.86 -2.72
N ASP A 532 -17.90 53.69 -3.83
CA ASP A 532 -17.69 54.24 -5.18
C ASP A 532 -16.55 55.26 -5.37
N LYS A 533 -15.38 54.77 -5.79
CA LYS A 533 -14.59 55.30 -6.92
C LYS A 533 -13.43 54.37 -7.22
N ALA A 534 -13.53 53.71 -8.37
CA ALA A 534 -12.57 52.75 -8.88
C ALA A 534 -11.16 53.34 -9.05
N LEU A 535 -10.19 52.77 -8.32
CA LEU A 535 -8.83 52.55 -8.82
C LEU A 535 -8.63 51.04 -8.95
N GLY A 536 -9.25 50.49 -10.00
CA GLY A 536 -9.20 49.07 -10.29
C GLY A 536 -7.79 48.65 -10.69
N TRP A 537 -7.17 47.78 -9.89
CA TRP A 537 -6.20 46.85 -10.42
C TRP A 537 -6.96 45.80 -11.24
N GLY A 538 -6.68 45.75 -12.53
CA GLY A 538 -7.34 44.83 -13.46
C GLY A 538 -7.17 43.36 -13.05
N ARG A 539 -8.25 42.60 -13.27
CA ARG A 539 -8.42 41.15 -13.18
C ARG A 539 -7.15 40.28 -13.15
N ARG A 540 -7.15 39.33 -12.19
CA ARG A 540 -6.28 38.15 -12.01
C ARG A 540 -4.81 38.45 -11.67
N ALA A 541 -4.54 38.79 -10.42
CA ALA A 541 -3.30 38.33 -9.78
C ALA A 541 -3.44 36.82 -9.53
N PRO A 542 -2.53 35.95 -10.00
CA PRO A 542 -2.58 34.54 -9.66
C PRO A 542 -2.42 34.38 -8.13
N LEU A 543 -3.02 33.35 -7.54
CA LEU A 543 -2.86 32.95 -6.12
C LEU A 543 -1.38 32.99 -5.64
N ARG A 544 -0.44 32.84 -6.58
CA ARG A 544 1.01 32.96 -6.46
C ARG A 544 1.49 34.31 -5.90
N ASP A 545 0.90 35.43 -6.34
CA ASP A 545 1.35 36.77 -5.95
C ASP A 545 0.83 37.14 -4.54
N ALA A 546 -0.35 36.62 -4.16
CA ALA A 546 -0.92 36.77 -2.82
C ALA A 546 -0.08 36.05 -1.74
N LYS A 547 0.39 34.82 -2.04
CA LYS A 547 1.25 34.04 -1.13
C LYS A 547 2.61 34.67 -0.84
N VAL A 548 3.11 35.50 -1.76
CA VAL A 548 4.34 36.27 -1.56
C VAL A 548 4.11 37.36 -0.51
N VAL A 549 2.95 38.01 -0.53
CA VAL A 549 2.55 39.01 0.47
C VAL A 549 2.31 38.34 1.84
N GLU A 550 1.67 37.16 1.88
CA GLU A 550 1.52 36.36 3.10
C GLU A 550 2.88 36.05 3.76
N ALA A 551 3.85 35.60 2.95
CA ALA A 551 5.18 35.23 3.41
C ALA A 551 6.05 36.44 3.81
N MET A 552 5.85 37.61 3.18
CA MET A 552 6.61 38.82 3.49
C MET A 552 6.18 39.47 4.82
N TYR A 553 4.91 39.37 5.19
CA TYR A 553 4.34 40.16 6.30
C TYR A 553 3.68 39.33 7.41
N GLY A 554 3.64 38.00 7.31
CA GLY A 554 3.09 37.13 8.36
C GLY A 554 1.56 37.23 8.48
N VAL A 555 0.88 37.40 7.36
CA VAL A 555 -0.59 37.51 7.27
C VAL A 555 -1.14 36.36 6.41
N GLU A 556 -2.41 36.00 6.60
CA GLU A 556 -3.13 34.98 5.84
C GLU A 556 -4.25 35.65 5.05
N VAL A 557 -4.30 35.41 3.73
CA VAL A 557 -5.29 36.00 2.81
C VAL A 557 -6.35 34.95 2.51
N LEU A 558 -7.57 35.15 3.00
CA LEU A 558 -8.67 34.19 2.84
C LEU A 558 -9.35 34.31 1.47
N ASP A 559 -9.48 35.53 0.95
CA ASP A 559 -9.99 35.83 -0.38
C ASP A 559 -9.51 37.22 -0.86
N GLU A 560 -9.95 37.64 -2.05
CA GLU A 560 -9.49 38.87 -2.73
C GLU A 560 -9.69 40.16 -1.91
N ASN A 561 -10.51 40.15 -0.84
CA ASN A 561 -10.81 41.34 -0.04
C ASN A 561 -10.54 41.17 1.47
N THR A 562 -10.05 40.02 1.94
CA THR A 562 -9.95 39.71 3.38
C THR A 562 -8.54 39.25 3.76
N VAL A 563 -7.88 40.00 4.65
CA VAL A 563 -6.53 39.71 5.18
C VAL A 563 -6.56 39.64 6.71
N LEU A 564 -6.08 38.54 7.28
CA LEU A 564 -5.97 38.33 8.74
C LEU A 564 -4.49 38.18 9.15
N PRO A 565 -4.10 38.51 10.40
CA PRO A 565 -2.80 38.12 10.94
C PRO A 565 -2.68 36.59 11.03
N ALA A 566 -1.52 36.01 10.70
CA ALA A 566 -1.31 34.57 10.81
C ALA A 566 -1.40 34.11 12.29
N LEU A 567 -1.87 32.87 12.52
CA LEU A 567 -2.17 32.31 13.86
C LEU A 567 -1.07 32.55 14.91
N GLY A 568 0.21 32.50 14.53
CA GLY A 568 1.33 32.76 15.45
C GLY A 568 1.39 34.20 15.98
N ILE A 569 0.93 35.19 15.21
CA ILE A 569 0.85 36.59 15.67
C ILE A 569 -0.33 36.80 16.63
N LEU A 570 -1.41 36.01 16.50
CA LEU A 570 -2.54 36.02 17.42
C LEU A 570 -2.19 35.32 18.75
N GLU A 571 -1.41 34.23 18.70
CA GLU A 571 -0.86 33.57 19.89
C GLU A 571 0.12 34.48 20.64
N ASP A 572 1.02 35.16 19.92
CA ASP A 572 1.93 36.17 20.49
C ASP A 572 1.16 37.39 21.07
N TYR A 573 0.05 37.80 20.44
CA TYR A 573 -0.82 38.88 20.98
C TYR A 573 -1.55 38.45 22.24
N GLN A 574 -1.97 37.19 22.32
CA GLN A 574 -2.72 36.66 23.44
C GLN A 574 -1.80 36.36 24.63
N GLU A 575 -0.55 35.96 24.39
CA GLU A 575 0.51 35.93 25.41
C GLU A 575 0.86 37.35 25.89
N ALA A 576 1.03 38.33 24.98
CA ALA A 576 1.31 39.71 25.34
C ALA A 576 0.15 40.41 26.09
N GLU A 577 -1.12 40.13 25.76
CA GLU A 577 -2.29 40.62 26.51
C GLU A 577 -2.40 39.97 27.90
N ASN A 578 -2.04 38.68 28.02
CA ASN A 578 -2.03 37.99 29.31
C ASN A 578 -0.90 38.49 30.21
N GLU A 579 0.29 38.75 29.66
CA GLU A 579 1.41 39.37 30.38
C GLU A 579 1.08 40.82 30.80
N ALA A 580 0.42 41.61 29.95
CA ALA A 580 -0.03 42.96 30.28
C ALA A 580 -1.10 42.98 31.39
N ARG A 581 -2.03 42.01 31.40
CA ARG A 581 -3.05 41.85 32.45
C ARG A 581 -2.50 41.36 33.79
N GLU A 582 -1.39 40.62 33.80
CA GLU A 582 -0.68 40.27 35.04
C GLU A 582 0.09 41.46 35.60
N TYR A 583 0.63 42.33 34.72
CA TYR A 583 1.35 43.55 35.12
C TYR A 583 0.44 44.65 35.69
N GLU A 584 -0.81 44.77 35.20
CA GLU A 584 -1.81 45.71 35.75
C GLU A 584 -2.36 45.29 37.13
N LYS A 585 -2.17 44.03 37.54
CA LYS A 585 -2.57 43.54 38.87
C LYS A 585 -1.50 43.68 39.94
N SER A 586 -0.28 44.11 39.59
CA SER A 586 0.85 44.18 40.53
C SER A 586 1.19 45.57 41.05
N ASP A 587 0.44 46.61 40.69
CA ASP A 587 0.51 47.94 41.30
C ASP A 587 -0.89 48.43 41.73
N PHE A 588 -1.45 47.78 42.76
CA PHE A 588 -2.24 48.36 43.87
C PHE A 588 -2.59 47.30 44.92
#